data_AF-A0AAV1JSU1-F1
#
_entry.id   AF-A0AAV1JSU1-F1
#
_cell.length_a   1.000
_cell.length_b   1.000
_cell.length_c   1.000
_cell.angle_alpha   90.00
_cell.angle_beta   90.00
_cell.angle_gamma   90.00
#
_symmetry.space_group_name_H-M   'P 1'
#
loop_
_entity.id
_entity.type
_entity.pdbx_description
1 polymer ?
#
loop_
_entity_poly.entity_id
_entity_poly.type
_entity_poly.pdbx_seq_one_letter_code
_entity_poly.pdbx_strand_id
1 'polypeptide(L)'
;MDWREKLFGRVLVKCDSPGTQNGKFENIQTLVALSDCVEEGDGAVCGIYFSFANISDASDDFGVRLEQLYRSVYPRLKVVEVVLWAHVGTPEGPVEREAGFRRTLTGKPWFAVPFHDVDTKRRLTQKSSIAVGVPTLVIRGRAMRDALLSDPAGERFPWPAPPLNELLRGVQLQGEQSKSYEELPADAIRVFYFAAHWCPPCRSFAPSLCSTLSAVRKRRSKYANTQLILVSSDRSEQSFKRTVASVSAAGALAVPWSASESRTALPAALGVAGIPALVITDGEGKVLTSNGRQHLAADPTGLNFPWGQRPVSVVTEQALLKMARHPAVVLFIDDEDSEMEFAESVLAPAAESYYEECSIQYPGFCPYQNSSDDETMDFDYSTTKSSKIKKKSFRHVMFFIGIDGTDSADMIREHIGLDDAVPMLTAIDFPKQRMVSMKFGDEITTDSVQNFVDAFLSGNAEFKPLKPYSDKC
;
A
#
# COMPACT_ATOMS: atom_id res chain seq x y z
N MET A 1 10.08 -12.76 11.68
CA MET A 1 11.16 -12.49 10.71
C MET A 1 11.47 -11.00 10.78
N ASP A 2 12.74 -10.59 10.81
CA ASP A 2 13.16 -9.18 10.95
C ASP A 2 12.71 -8.34 9.75
N TRP A 3 12.36 -7.06 9.96
CA TRP A 3 11.83 -6.19 8.92
C TRP A 3 12.80 -6.01 7.74
N ARG A 4 14.12 -6.03 7.99
CA ARG A 4 15.16 -5.87 6.96
C ARG A 4 15.15 -7.04 5.99
N GLU A 5 15.08 -8.27 6.51
CA GLU A 5 14.99 -9.47 5.67
C GLU A 5 13.64 -9.58 4.97
N LYS A 6 12.56 -9.17 5.64
CA LYS A 6 11.22 -9.11 5.04
C LYS A 6 11.20 -8.15 3.85
N LEU A 7 11.98 -7.07 3.92
CA LEU A 7 12.04 -6.04 2.88
C LEU A 7 12.99 -6.41 1.74
N PHE A 8 14.24 -6.77 2.05
CA PHE A 8 15.33 -6.93 1.08
C PHE A 8 15.72 -8.38 0.79
N GLY A 9 15.08 -9.36 1.43
CA GLY A 9 15.54 -10.74 1.42
C GLY A 9 16.71 -10.95 2.38
N ARG A 10 17.26 -12.18 2.40
CA ARG A 10 18.30 -12.59 3.37
C ARG A 10 19.70 -12.12 3.01
N VAL A 11 19.94 -11.82 1.73
CA VAL A 11 21.28 -11.55 1.20
C VAL A 11 21.24 -10.31 0.33
N LEU A 12 22.25 -9.45 0.51
CA LEU A 12 22.53 -8.29 -0.31
C LEU A 12 23.88 -8.44 -1.01
N VAL A 13 24.04 -7.71 -2.11
CA VAL A 13 25.30 -7.56 -2.83
C VAL A 13 26.11 -6.42 -2.23
N LYS A 14 27.41 -6.63 -2.01
CA LYS A 14 28.36 -5.62 -1.55
C LYS A 14 29.09 -4.96 -2.72
N CYS A 15 28.78 -3.68 -2.98
CA CYS A 15 29.18 -2.97 -4.20
C CYS A 15 30.61 -2.37 -4.17
N ASP A 16 31.24 -2.31 -3.01
CA ASP A 16 32.59 -1.75 -2.77
C ASP A 16 33.68 -2.83 -2.63
N SER A 17 33.38 -4.10 -2.90
CA SER A 17 34.29 -5.22 -2.63
C SER A 17 35.53 -5.25 -3.56
N PRO A 18 36.71 -5.73 -3.11
CA PRO A 18 37.94 -5.77 -3.91
C PRO A 18 37.83 -6.57 -5.22
N GLY A 19 36.88 -7.52 -5.29
CA GLY A 19 36.60 -8.34 -6.47
C GLY A 19 35.73 -7.68 -7.55
N THR A 20 35.20 -6.47 -7.30
CA THR A 20 34.34 -5.73 -8.22
C THR A 20 35.03 -5.42 -9.55
N GLN A 21 36.35 -5.24 -9.55
CA GLN A 21 37.14 -5.02 -10.77
C GLN A 21 37.16 -6.23 -11.73
N ASN A 22 36.86 -7.43 -11.23
CA ASN A 22 36.80 -8.67 -12.02
C ASN A 22 35.36 -9.19 -12.22
N GLY A 23 34.34 -8.37 -11.90
CA GLY A 23 32.93 -8.75 -12.01
C GLY A 23 32.43 -9.76 -10.96
N LYS A 24 33.23 -10.07 -9.93
CA LYS A 24 32.82 -10.93 -8.81
C LYS A 24 32.39 -10.07 -7.63
N PHE A 25 31.08 -10.01 -7.42
CA PHE A 25 30.51 -9.35 -6.25
C PHE A 25 30.41 -10.32 -5.08
N GLU A 26 30.71 -9.82 -3.89
CA GLU A 26 30.50 -10.56 -2.65
C GLU A 26 29.07 -10.37 -2.15
N ASN A 27 28.53 -11.42 -1.57
CA ASN A 27 27.23 -11.42 -0.91
C ASN A 27 27.41 -11.25 0.60
N ILE A 28 26.52 -10.51 1.22
CA ILE A 28 26.49 -10.27 2.67
C ILE A 28 25.09 -10.53 3.22
N GLN A 29 25.00 -11.06 4.44
CA GLN A 29 23.71 -11.24 5.11
C GLN A 29 23.06 -9.88 5.36
N THR A 30 21.77 -9.73 5.03
CA THR A 30 21.05 -8.46 5.13
C THR A 30 21.11 -7.88 6.55
N LEU A 31 20.97 -8.73 7.57
CA LEU A 31 21.02 -8.32 8.98
C LEU A 31 22.41 -7.83 9.41
N VAL A 32 23.47 -8.30 8.75
CA VAL A 32 24.84 -7.82 9.01
C VAL A 32 25.06 -6.49 8.29
N ALA A 33 24.67 -6.40 7.02
CA ALA A 33 24.82 -5.21 6.19
C ALA A 33 24.05 -4.00 6.74
N LEU A 34 22.86 -4.24 7.28
CA LEU A 34 21.93 -3.23 7.79
C LEU A 34 21.77 -3.33 9.32
N SER A 35 22.80 -3.81 10.02
CA SER A 35 22.78 -4.02 11.48
C SER A 35 22.42 -2.76 12.27
N ASP A 36 22.96 -1.62 11.84
CA ASP A 36 22.74 -0.30 12.46
C ASP A 36 21.44 0.39 12.00
N CYS A 37 20.69 -0.22 11.06
CA CYS A 37 19.47 0.37 10.55
C CYS A 37 18.30 0.20 11.51
N VAL A 38 17.63 1.32 11.78
CA VAL A 38 16.40 1.36 12.59
C VAL A 38 15.20 1.70 11.71
N GLU A 39 14.03 1.16 12.06
CA GLU A 39 12.78 1.49 11.38
C GLU A 39 12.36 2.93 11.70
N GLU A 40 12.39 3.29 12.99
CA GLU A 40 12.10 4.61 13.54
C GLU A 40 13.09 5.01 14.65
N GLY A 41 13.19 6.31 14.95
CA GLY A 41 14.06 6.83 16.01
C GLY A 41 15.50 7.13 15.60
N ASP A 42 16.38 7.14 16.60
CA ASP A 42 17.79 7.52 16.49
C ASP A 42 18.66 6.32 16.09
N GLY A 43 19.03 6.27 14.80
CA GLY A 43 19.88 5.23 14.21
C GLY A 43 20.13 5.48 12.73
N ALA A 44 20.78 4.54 12.03
CA ALA A 44 20.99 4.69 10.60
C ALA A 44 19.67 4.50 9.84
N VAL A 45 19.37 5.40 8.91
CA VAL A 45 18.19 5.32 8.06
C VAL A 45 18.53 4.47 6.83
N CYS A 46 17.64 3.55 6.47
CA CYS A 46 17.77 2.77 5.24
C CYS A 46 17.03 3.48 4.08
N GLY A 47 17.78 3.89 3.07
CA GLY A 47 17.25 4.39 1.80
C GLY A 47 17.23 3.31 0.73
N ILE A 48 16.18 3.31 -0.10
CA ILE A 48 16.05 2.45 -1.28
C ILE A 48 16.31 3.30 -2.50
N TYR A 49 17.43 3.05 -3.19
CA TYR A 49 17.79 3.79 -4.39
C TYR A 49 17.36 3.01 -5.62
N PHE A 50 16.46 3.57 -6.42
CA PHE A 50 16.06 2.97 -7.69
C PHE A 50 16.86 3.62 -8.81
N SER A 51 17.51 2.80 -9.63
CA SER A 51 18.33 3.18 -10.79
C SER A 51 17.99 2.31 -12.00
N PHE A 52 18.42 2.70 -13.19
CA PHE A 52 18.35 1.84 -14.38
C PHE A 52 19.75 1.39 -14.80
N ALA A 53 19.87 0.12 -15.20
CA ALA A 53 21.14 -0.48 -15.63
C ALA A 53 21.71 0.09 -16.95
N ASN A 54 20.92 0.86 -17.70
CA ASN A 54 21.24 1.34 -19.05
C ASN A 54 21.14 2.86 -19.21
N ILE A 55 21.10 3.63 -18.13
CA ILE A 55 21.31 5.08 -18.23
C ILE A 55 22.78 5.31 -18.60
N SER A 56 23.05 6.13 -19.62
CA SER A 56 24.44 6.48 -19.96
C SER A 56 25.07 7.21 -18.78
N ASP A 57 26.31 6.85 -18.40
CA ASP A 57 27.04 7.42 -17.25
C ASP A 57 27.09 8.96 -17.25
N ALA A 58 26.90 9.60 -18.41
CA ALA A 58 26.84 11.05 -18.58
C ALA A 58 25.50 11.70 -18.19
N SER A 59 24.45 10.93 -17.88
CA SER A 59 23.09 11.43 -17.67
C SER A 59 22.52 11.19 -16.26
N ASP A 60 23.21 10.45 -15.38
CA ASP A 60 22.78 10.23 -14.00
C ASP A 60 23.42 11.22 -13.00
N ASP A 61 23.04 12.50 -13.12
CA ASP A 61 23.40 13.54 -12.13
C ASP A 61 22.88 13.19 -10.72
N PHE A 62 21.83 12.38 -10.63
CA PHE A 62 21.25 11.98 -9.35
C PHE A 62 22.15 11.01 -8.58
N GLY A 63 22.64 9.95 -9.24
CA GLY A 63 23.53 8.97 -8.62
C GLY A 63 24.81 9.60 -8.07
N VAL A 64 25.39 10.56 -8.80
CA VAL A 64 26.58 11.31 -8.36
C VAL A 64 26.31 12.14 -7.10
N ARG A 65 25.18 12.88 -7.09
CA ARG A 65 24.76 13.65 -5.91
C ARG A 65 24.45 12.75 -4.72
N LEU A 66 23.84 11.59 -4.96
CA LEU A 66 23.55 10.61 -3.93
C LEU A 66 24.84 10.07 -3.29
N GLU A 67 25.88 9.81 -4.06
CA GLU A 67 27.18 9.42 -3.51
C GLU A 67 27.81 10.52 -2.65
N GLN A 68 27.72 11.79 -3.08
CA GLN A 68 28.22 12.92 -2.31
C GLN A 68 27.49 13.04 -0.98
N LEU A 69 26.15 12.99 -1.00
CA LEU A 69 25.32 12.94 0.19
C LEU A 69 25.68 11.74 1.08
N TYR A 70 25.79 10.54 0.51
CA TYR A 70 26.08 9.32 1.26
C TYR A 70 27.37 9.49 2.07
N ARG A 71 28.41 10.07 1.48
CA ARG A 71 29.67 10.37 2.17
C ARG A 71 29.51 11.45 3.23
N SER A 72 28.71 12.49 3.01
CA SER A 72 28.54 13.57 3.98
C SER A 72 27.75 13.16 5.22
N VAL A 73 26.73 12.30 5.06
CA VAL A 73 25.85 11.88 6.16
C VAL A 73 26.22 10.53 6.77
N TYR A 74 27.24 9.83 6.25
CA TYR A 74 27.71 8.56 6.81
C TYR A 74 28.11 8.72 8.29
N PRO A 75 27.77 7.77 9.20
CA PRO A 75 27.12 6.48 8.96
C PRO A 75 25.57 6.50 9.01
N ARG A 76 24.95 7.69 9.03
CA ARG A 76 23.50 7.87 9.28
C ARG A 76 22.61 7.39 8.13
N LEU A 77 23.15 7.19 6.94
CA LEU A 77 22.44 6.64 5.77
C LEU A 77 23.07 5.30 5.35
N LYS A 78 22.24 4.27 5.23
CA LYS A 78 22.56 3.06 4.46
C LYS A 78 21.71 3.06 3.19
N VAL A 79 22.28 2.64 2.07
CA VAL A 79 21.55 2.56 0.80
C VAL A 79 21.50 1.10 0.35
N VAL A 80 20.32 0.68 -0.11
CA VAL A 80 20.13 -0.55 -0.88
C VAL A 80 19.65 -0.16 -2.26
N GLU A 81 20.47 -0.41 -3.26
CA GLU A 81 20.17 -0.12 -4.66
C GLU A 81 19.33 -1.24 -5.30
N VAL A 82 18.27 -0.81 -5.97
CA VAL A 82 17.36 -1.63 -6.77
C VAL A 82 17.55 -1.22 -8.22
N VAL A 83 18.36 -2.01 -8.93
CA VAL A 83 18.66 -1.77 -10.35
C VAL A 83 17.53 -2.36 -11.21
N LEU A 84 16.91 -1.49 -12.00
CA LEU A 84 15.82 -1.79 -12.93
C LEU A 84 16.29 -1.78 -14.39
N TRP A 85 15.43 -2.21 -15.31
CA TRP A 85 15.67 -2.21 -16.75
C TRP A 85 14.61 -1.37 -17.47
N ALA A 86 15.02 -0.52 -18.41
CA ALA A 86 14.08 0.18 -19.27
C ALA A 86 13.60 -0.76 -20.40
N HIS A 87 12.32 -0.70 -20.78
CA HIS A 87 11.79 -1.50 -21.89
C HIS A 87 12.49 -1.26 -23.24
N VAL A 88 13.16 -0.11 -23.40
CA VAL A 88 13.90 0.26 -24.62
C VAL A 88 15.41 0.11 -24.38
N GLY A 89 16.10 -0.58 -25.29
CA GLY A 89 17.55 -0.75 -25.23
C GLY A 89 18.05 -1.74 -24.19
N THR A 90 17.20 -2.68 -23.73
CA THR A 90 17.65 -3.81 -22.91
C THR A 90 18.49 -4.76 -23.77
N PRO A 91 19.70 -5.16 -23.34
CA PRO A 91 20.53 -6.10 -24.08
C PRO A 91 19.81 -7.44 -24.35
N GLU A 92 20.06 -8.02 -25.53
CA GLU A 92 19.50 -9.30 -25.98
C GLU A 92 20.25 -10.47 -25.32
N GLY A 93 20.13 -10.63 -24.00
CA GLY A 93 20.59 -11.83 -23.32
C GLY A 93 20.89 -11.66 -21.83
N PRO A 94 20.76 -12.74 -21.03
CA PRO A 94 20.96 -12.69 -19.58
C PRO A 94 22.39 -12.30 -19.18
N VAL A 95 23.40 -12.65 -20.00
CA VAL A 95 24.82 -12.35 -19.73
C VAL A 95 25.10 -10.85 -19.85
N GLU A 96 24.62 -10.21 -20.91
CA GLU A 96 24.81 -8.77 -21.12
C GLU A 96 24.01 -7.95 -20.11
N ARG A 97 22.82 -8.42 -19.72
CA ARG A 97 22.04 -7.83 -18.63
C ARG A 97 22.80 -7.91 -17.31
N GLU A 98 23.33 -9.07 -16.95
CA GLU A 98 24.10 -9.21 -15.73
C GLU A 98 25.38 -8.34 -15.75
N ALA A 99 26.03 -8.21 -16.92
CA ALA A 99 27.17 -7.31 -17.09
C ALA A 99 26.79 -5.82 -16.89
N GLY A 100 25.65 -5.38 -17.42
CA GLY A 100 25.14 -4.01 -17.21
C GLY A 100 24.78 -3.73 -15.75
N PHE A 101 24.13 -4.70 -15.08
CA PHE A 101 23.87 -4.65 -13.65
C PHE A 101 25.18 -4.48 -12.85
N ARG A 102 26.18 -5.33 -13.12
CA ARG A 102 27.49 -5.27 -12.46
C ARG A 102 28.18 -3.93 -12.69
N ARG A 103 28.13 -3.39 -13.91
CA ARG A 103 28.74 -2.09 -14.25
C ARG A 103 28.15 -0.96 -13.39
N THR A 104 26.82 -0.93 -13.25
CA THR A 104 26.09 0.09 -12.47
C THR A 104 26.52 0.11 -11.00
N LEU A 105 26.77 -1.07 -10.43
CA LEU A 105 27.11 -1.22 -9.02
C LEU A 105 28.61 -1.07 -8.72
N THR A 106 29.48 -1.18 -9.72
CA THR A 106 30.93 -1.25 -9.47
C THR A 106 31.44 0.03 -8.81
N GLY A 107 32.05 -0.10 -7.63
CA GLY A 107 32.65 1.02 -6.91
C GLY A 107 31.66 1.87 -6.10
N LYS A 108 30.37 1.50 -6.07
CA LYS A 108 29.37 2.18 -5.25
C LYS A 108 29.57 1.87 -3.77
N PRO A 109 29.43 2.84 -2.85
CA PRO A 109 29.73 2.67 -1.43
C PRO A 109 28.63 1.96 -0.63
N TRP A 110 27.64 1.37 -1.31
CA TRP A 110 26.42 0.85 -0.70
C TRP A 110 26.12 -0.59 -1.11
N PHE A 111 24.94 -1.10 -0.73
CA PHE A 111 24.51 -2.46 -1.04
C PHE A 111 23.52 -2.48 -2.19
N ALA A 112 23.26 -3.64 -2.77
CA ALA A 112 22.24 -3.80 -3.80
C ALA A 112 21.44 -5.10 -3.65
N VAL A 113 20.20 -5.08 -4.12
CA VAL A 113 19.40 -6.31 -4.25
C VAL A 113 20.04 -7.21 -5.32
N PRO A 114 20.24 -8.52 -5.05
CA PRO A 114 20.89 -9.43 -6.00
C PRO A 114 20.26 -9.41 -7.39
N PHE A 115 21.07 -9.64 -8.42
CA PHE A 115 20.63 -9.61 -9.82
C PHE A 115 19.39 -10.48 -10.06
N HIS A 116 19.42 -11.72 -9.57
CA HIS A 116 18.39 -12.73 -9.73
C HIS A 116 17.18 -12.61 -8.78
N ASP A 117 17.22 -11.73 -7.78
CA ASP A 117 16.10 -11.55 -6.84
C ASP A 117 15.06 -10.59 -7.44
N VAL A 118 14.39 -11.06 -8.49
CA VAL A 118 13.39 -10.31 -9.24
C VAL A 118 12.15 -10.02 -8.38
N ASP A 119 11.77 -10.95 -7.49
CA ASP A 119 10.61 -10.81 -6.61
C ASP A 119 10.77 -9.67 -5.62
N THR A 120 11.96 -9.55 -5.00
CA THR A 120 12.26 -8.42 -4.11
C THR A 120 12.24 -7.10 -4.89
N LYS A 121 12.86 -7.05 -6.08
CA LYS A 121 12.84 -5.83 -6.91
C LYS A 121 11.41 -5.41 -7.28
N ARG A 122 10.59 -6.36 -7.73
CA ARG A 122 9.17 -6.14 -8.07
C ARG A 122 8.39 -5.60 -6.87
N ARG A 123 8.49 -6.26 -5.72
CA ARG A 123 7.83 -5.86 -4.47
C ARG A 123 8.23 -4.45 -4.04
N LEU A 124 9.52 -4.12 -4.12
CA LEU A 124 10.04 -2.80 -3.74
C LEU A 124 9.57 -1.69 -4.69
N THR A 125 9.60 -1.93 -6.00
CA THR A 125 9.13 -0.99 -7.02
C THR A 125 7.64 -0.70 -6.86
N GLN A 126 6.82 -1.73 -6.63
CA GLN A 126 5.39 -1.59 -6.39
C GLN A 126 5.10 -0.85 -5.08
N LYS A 127 5.75 -1.26 -3.97
CA LYS A 127 5.57 -0.63 -2.66
C LYS A 127 5.94 0.85 -2.66
N SER A 128 6.90 1.24 -3.49
CA SER A 128 7.41 2.61 -3.56
C SER A 128 6.74 3.46 -4.65
N SER A 129 5.76 2.91 -5.39
CA SER A 129 5.03 3.60 -6.47
C SER A 129 5.94 4.26 -7.54
N ILE A 130 7.05 3.61 -7.91
CA ILE A 130 8.18 4.22 -8.66
C ILE A 130 7.93 4.38 -10.18
N ALA A 131 6.73 4.07 -10.66
CA ALA A 131 6.42 3.88 -12.09
C ALA A 131 6.80 5.05 -13.04
N VAL A 132 7.11 6.27 -12.56
CA VAL A 132 7.40 7.45 -13.42
C VAL A 132 8.65 8.25 -12.99
N GLY A 133 9.52 7.74 -12.09
CA GLY A 133 10.46 8.62 -11.36
C GLY A 133 11.94 8.24 -11.26
N VAL A 134 12.41 7.17 -11.89
CA VAL A 134 13.82 6.71 -11.77
C VAL A 134 14.77 7.61 -12.57
N PRO A 135 15.97 7.96 -12.05
CA PRO A 135 16.56 7.58 -10.77
C PRO A 135 15.97 8.34 -9.57
N THR A 136 15.79 7.65 -8.44
CA THR A 136 15.24 8.26 -7.21
C THR A 136 15.63 7.51 -5.94
N LEU A 137 15.83 8.24 -4.85
CA LEU A 137 16.03 7.70 -3.51
C LEU A 137 14.72 7.77 -2.72
N VAL A 138 14.30 6.64 -2.15
CA VAL A 138 13.14 6.56 -1.27
C VAL A 138 13.60 6.31 0.16
N ILE A 139 13.23 7.19 1.07
CA ILE A 139 13.47 7.03 2.51
C ILE A 139 12.10 7.04 3.21
N ARG A 140 11.81 6.01 4.01
CA ARG A 140 10.53 5.89 4.74
C ARG A 140 9.30 6.13 3.85
N GLY A 141 9.32 5.60 2.63
CA GLY A 141 8.24 5.72 1.64
C GLY A 141 8.14 7.07 0.92
N ARG A 142 9.02 8.04 1.22
CA ARG A 142 9.06 9.35 0.56
C ARG A 142 10.19 9.41 -0.46
N ALA A 143 9.87 9.85 -1.67
CA ALA A 143 10.87 10.18 -2.68
C ALA A 143 11.65 11.44 -2.24
N MET A 144 12.96 11.34 -2.17
CA MET A 144 13.84 12.38 -1.62
C MET A 144 14.52 13.22 -2.69
N ARG A 145 14.00 13.20 -3.94
CA ARG A 145 14.63 13.92 -5.06
C ARG A 145 14.76 15.41 -4.79
N ASP A 146 13.66 16.06 -4.40
CA ASP A 146 13.64 17.51 -4.16
C ASP A 146 14.42 17.89 -2.89
N ALA A 147 14.41 17.01 -1.88
CA ALA A 147 15.19 17.19 -0.66
C ALA A 147 16.70 17.16 -0.95
N LEU A 148 17.17 16.18 -1.74
CA LEU A 148 18.56 16.10 -2.16
C LEU A 148 18.98 17.29 -3.03
N LEU A 149 18.10 17.80 -3.89
CA LEU A 149 18.39 18.99 -4.69
C LEU A 149 18.49 20.27 -3.85
N SER A 150 17.67 20.39 -2.81
CA SER A 150 17.61 21.58 -1.95
C SER A 150 18.64 21.59 -0.82
N ASP A 151 19.10 20.41 -0.40
CA ASP A 151 20.09 20.22 0.66
C ASP A 151 21.11 19.13 0.24
N PRO A 152 22.00 19.44 -0.72
CA PRO A 152 22.94 18.46 -1.26
C PRO A 152 23.99 17.99 -0.24
N ALA A 153 24.26 18.79 0.79
CA ALA A 153 25.17 18.44 1.87
C ALA A 153 24.50 17.55 2.94
N GLY A 154 23.16 17.49 2.98
CA GLY A 154 22.42 16.71 3.96
C GLY A 154 22.45 17.30 5.36
N GLU A 155 22.54 18.62 5.50
CA GLU A 155 22.57 19.31 6.81
C GLU A 155 21.31 19.01 7.63
N ARG A 156 20.16 18.88 6.95
CA ARG A 156 18.86 18.54 7.54
C ARG A 156 18.50 17.06 7.38
N PHE A 157 19.43 16.21 6.94
CA PHE A 157 19.21 14.77 6.81
C PHE A 157 18.70 14.19 8.14
N PRO A 158 17.72 13.25 8.17
CA PRO A 158 17.09 12.55 7.04
C PRO A 158 15.91 13.28 6.38
N TRP A 159 15.86 14.61 6.48
CA TRP A 159 14.79 15.47 5.97
C TRP A 159 13.42 15.07 6.52
N PRO A 160 13.23 15.17 7.85
CA PRO A 160 11.93 14.89 8.43
C PRO A 160 10.87 15.73 7.71
N ALA A 161 9.76 15.09 7.33
CA ALA A 161 8.59 15.86 6.93
C ALA A 161 8.20 16.70 8.14
N PRO A 162 7.99 18.01 8.00
CA PRO A 162 7.37 18.77 9.07
C PRO A 162 6.02 18.09 9.37
N PRO A 163 5.72 17.79 10.64
CA PRO A 163 4.49 17.11 10.99
C PRO A 163 3.30 18.00 10.59
N LEU A 164 2.18 17.38 10.22
CA LEU A 164 1.03 18.11 9.64
C LEU A 164 0.50 19.20 10.57
N ASN A 165 0.55 18.95 11.87
CA ASN A 165 0.16 19.90 12.92
C ASN A 165 1.07 21.15 12.96
N GLU A 166 2.31 21.08 12.50
CA GLU A 166 3.19 22.23 12.36
C GLU A 166 2.89 22.99 11.06
N LEU A 167 2.74 22.28 9.94
CA LEU A 167 2.42 22.88 8.64
C LEU A 167 1.07 23.59 8.61
N LEU A 168 0.12 23.12 9.41
CA LEU A 168 -1.23 23.64 9.50
C LEU A 168 -1.45 24.44 10.78
N ARG A 169 -0.40 24.70 11.57
CA ARG A 169 -0.51 25.43 12.83
C ARG A 169 -1.09 26.82 12.60
N GLY A 170 -2.21 27.14 13.25
CA GLY A 170 -2.88 28.43 13.11
C GLY A 170 -3.49 28.68 11.73
N VAL A 171 -3.51 27.69 10.83
CA VAL A 171 -4.15 27.81 9.51
C VAL A 171 -5.66 27.71 9.70
N GLN A 172 -6.36 28.78 9.29
CA GLN A 172 -7.82 28.85 9.29
C GLN A 172 -8.39 28.23 8.02
N LEU A 173 -8.74 26.94 8.06
CA LEU A 173 -9.30 26.25 6.92
C LEU A 173 -10.64 26.89 6.50
N GLN A 174 -10.80 27.14 5.20
CA GLN A 174 -11.96 27.81 4.62
C GLN A 174 -13.04 26.82 4.20
N GLY A 175 -14.25 26.96 4.72
CA GLY A 175 -15.44 26.22 4.31
C GLY A 175 -16.68 27.05 4.56
N GLU A 176 -17.84 26.40 4.71
CA GLU A 176 -19.07 27.10 5.16
C GLU A 176 -18.88 27.77 6.53
N GLN A 177 -18.14 27.09 7.40
CA GLN A 177 -17.64 27.63 8.65
C GLN A 177 -16.12 27.47 8.66
N SER A 178 -15.40 28.59 8.74
CA SER A 178 -13.95 28.54 8.91
C SER A 178 -13.59 27.94 10.26
N LYS A 179 -12.62 27.04 10.27
CA LYS A 179 -12.12 26.37 11.48
C LYS A 179 -10.61 26.29 11.43
N SER A 180 -9.95 26.43 12.57
CA SER A 180 -8.54 26.09 12.67
C SER A 180 -8.34 24.58 12.52
N TYR A 181 -7.16 24.17 12.07
CA TYR A 181 -6.84 22.74 11.95
C TYR A 181 -6.87 22.02 13.30
N GLU A 182 -6.52 22.74 14.37
CA GLU A 182 -6.48 22.24 15.75
C GLU A 182 -7.88 22.04 16.36
N GLU A 183 -8.91 22.70 15.82
CA GLU A 183 -10.31 22.53 16.24
C GLU A 183 -11.00 21.33 15.59
N LEU A 184 -10.34 20.63 14.67
CA LEU A 184 -10.90 19.41 14.07
C LEU A 184 -10.96 18.29 15.13
N PRO A 185 -12.02 17.46 15.17
CA PRO A 185 -12.14 16.37 16.14
C PRO A 185 -10.93 15.43 16.09
N ALA A 186 -10.42 15.01 17.25
CA ALA A 186 -9.23 14.16 17.34
C ALA A 186 -9.46 12.74 16.80
N ASP A 187 -10.70 12.27 16.79
CA ASP A 187 -11.13 10.99 16.22
C ASP A 187 -11.43 11.08 14.71
N ALA A 188 -11.47 12.28 14.14
CA ALA A 188 -11.84 12.46 12.74
C ALA A 188 -10.75 11.95 11.79
N ILE A 189 -11.16 11.08 10.86
CA ILE A 189 -10.35 10.76 9.68
C ILE A 189 -10.18 12.02 8.83
N ARG A 190 -8.94 12.30 8.41
CA ARG A 190 -8.63 13.45 7.56
C ARG A 190 -8.32 12.98 6.15
N VAL A 191 -9.08 13.50 5.19
CA VAL A 191 -8.96 13.17 3.78
C VAL A 191 -8.36 14.38 3.07
N PHE A 192 -7.06 14.35 2.78
CA PHE A 192 -6.38 15.39 2.03
C PHE A 192 -6.55 15.16 0.53
N TYR A 193 -7.25 16.08 -0.13
CA TYR A 193 -7.44 16.07 -1.57
C TYR A 193 -6.59 17.16 -2.24
N PHE A 194 -5.62 16.73 -3.04
CA PHE A 194 -4.74 17.62 -3.79
C PHE A 194 -5.27 17.79 -5.21
N ALA A 195 -5.67 19.01 -5.55
CA ALA A 195 -6.36 19.28 -6.80
C ALA A 195 -6.14 20.70 -7.31
N ALA A 196 -6.52 20.94 -8.56
CA ALA A 196 -6.57 22.27 -9.13
C ALA A 196 -7.62 22.35 -10.25
N HIS A 197 -8.12 23.56 -10.52
CA HIS A 197 -9.16 23.76 -11.53
C HIS A 197 -8.63 23.52 -12.94
N TRP A 198 -7.37 23.86 -13.18
CA TRP A 198 -6.71 23.67 -14.48
C TRP A 198 -6.51 22.19 -14.85
N CYS A 199 -6.54 21.28 -13.87
CA CYS A 199 -6.31 19.85 -14.02
C CYS A 199 -7.60 19.09 -14.43
N PRO A 200 -7.72 18.57 -15.67
CA PRO A 200 -8.93 17.86 -16.11
C PRO A 200 -9.26 16.59 -15.31
N PRO A 201 -8.29 15.69 -15.03
CA PRO A 201 -8.57 14.51 -14.19
C PRO A 201 -9.05 14.85 -12.78
N CYS A 202 -8.67 16.01 -12.24
CA CYS A 202 -9.15 16.49 -10.94
C CYS A 202 -10.64 16.87 -10.99
N ARG A 203 -11.08 17.53 -12.06
CA ARG A 203 -12.48 17.91 -12.26
C ARG A 203 -13.37 16.67 -12.44
N SER A 204 -12.89 15.65 -13.13
CA SER A 204 -13.62 14.38 -13.29
C SER A 204 -13.70 13.56 -11.99
N PHE A 205 -12.72 13.68 -11.11
CA PHE A 205 -12.65 12.89 -9.87
C PHE A 205 -13.47 13.48 -8.71
N ALA A 206 -13.58 14.81 -8.62
CA ALA A 206 -14.24 15.49 -7.51
C ALA A 206 -15.70 15.03 -7.24
N PRO A 207 -16.57 14.81 -8.26
CA PRO A 207 -17.94 14.35 -8.01
C PRO A 207 -18.00 12.98 -7.34
N SER A 208 -17.20 12.01 -7.81
CA SER A 208 -17.12 10.68 -7.21
C SER A 208 -16.61 10.76 -5.77
N LEU A 209 -15.57 11.56 -5.51
CA LEU A 209 -15.06 11.79 -4.16
C LEU A 209 -16.14 12.32 -3.21
N CYS A 210 -16.90 13.33 -3.65
CA CYS A 210 -17.94 13.91 -2.82
C CYS A 210 -19.06 12.90 -2.53
N SER A 211 -19.50 12.16 -3.55
CA SER A 211 -20.53 11.13 -3.40
C SER A 211 -20.11 10.04 -2.42
N THR A 212 -18.90 9.48 -2.59
CA THR A 212 -18.37 8.42 -1.73
C THR A 212 -18.23 8.88 -0.28
N LEU A 213 -17.66 10.06 -0.02
CA LEU A 213 -17.51 10.55 1.36
C LEU A 213 -18.86 10.83 2.03
N SER A 214 -19.83 11.36 1.30
CA SER A 214 -21.19 11.54 1.81
C SER A 214 -21.85 10.19 2.15
N ALA A 215 -21.69 9.18 1.31
CA ALA A 215 -22.19 7.83 1.57
C ALA A 215 -21.52 7.20 2.79
N VAL A 216 -20.19 7.29 2.90
CA VAL A 216 -19.41 6.76 4.03
C VAL A 216 -19.85 7.39 5.36
N ARG A 217 -19.93 8.72 5.42
CA ARG A 217 -20.34 9.46 6.63
C ARG A 217 -21.77 9.13 7.06
N LYS A 218 -22.66 8.83 6.10
CA LYS A 218 -24.05 8.47 6.37
C LYS A 218 -24.19 7.01 6.80
N ARG A 219 -23.45 6.11 6.16
CA ARG A 219 -23.52 4.66 6.42
C ARG A 219 -22.91 4.31 7.76
N ARG A 220 -21.76 4.91 8.11
CA ARG A 220 -20.94 4.54 9.26
C ARG A 220 -20.79 5.70 10.23
N SER A 221 -21.40 5.59 11.40
CA SER A 221 -21.32 6.57 12.49
C SER A 221 -19.87 6.85 12.92
N LYS A 222 -19.01 5.81 12.98
CA LYS A 222 -17.56 5.92 13.20
C LYS A 222 -16.85 6.89 12.24
N TYR A 223 -17.36 7.06 11.02
CA TYR A 223 -16.79 7.93 10.00
C TYR A 223 -17.58 9.23 9.79
N ALA A 224 -18.63 9.49 10.58
CA ALA A 224 -19.48 10.67 10.43
C ALA A 224 -18.70 11.99 10.51
N ASN A 225 -17.68 12.04 11.37
CA ASN A 225 -16.82 13.22 11.58
C ASN A 225 -15.69 13.38 10.56
N THR A 226 -15.58 12.49 9.56
CA THR A 226 -14.52 12.54 8.54
C THR A 226 -14.43 13.94 7.91
N GLN A 227 -13.23 14.50 7.80
CA GLN A 227 -13.00 15.84 7.25
C GLN A 227 -12.30 15.77 5.90
N LEU A 228 -12.93 16.36 4.87
CA LEU A 228 -12.31 16.54 3.56
C LEU A 228 -11.55 17.87 3.56
N ILE A 229 -10.23 17.81 3.38
CA ILE A 229 -9.32 18.95 3.36
C ILE A 229 -8.76 19.12 1.94
N LEU A 230 -9.21 20.15 1.22
CA LEU A 230 -8.70 20.53 -0.09
C LEU A 230 -7.37 21.28 0.03
N VAL A 231 -6.35 20.78 -0.66
CA VAL A 231 -5.06 21.45 -0.87
C VAL A 231 -4.96 21.84 -2.34
N SER A 232 -5.26 23.11 -2.63
CA SER A 232 -5.28 23.61 -4.02
C SER A 232 -3.89 23.90 -4.56
N SER A 233 -3.60 23.36 -5.75
CA SER A 233 -2.43 23.64 -6.59
C SER A 233 -2.73 24.71 -7.66
N ASP A 234 -3.80 25.49 -7.50
CA ASP A 234 -4.12 26.59 -8.41
C ASP A 234 -3.10 27.73 -8.30
N ARG A 235 -2.94 28.48 -9.40
CA ARG A 235 -2.01 29.61 -9.50
C ARG A 235 -2.70 30.97 -9.52
N SER A 236 -4.03 30.99 -9.37
CA SER A 236 -4.81 32.21 -9.21
C SER A 236 -5.94 31.99 -8.19
N GLU A 237 -6.30 33.05 -7.47
CA GLU A 237 -7.40 33.00 -6.51
C GLU A 237 -8.75 32.69 -7.19
N GLN A 238 -8.94 33.13 -8.44
CA GLN A 238 -10.14 32.83 -9.21
C GLN A 238 -10.26 31.33 -9.49
N SER A 239 -9.17 30.68 -9.91
CA SER A 239 -9.14 29.23 -10.13
C SER A 239 -9.30 28.47 -8.81
N PHE A 240 -8.66 28.93 -7.74
CA PHE A 240 -8.83 28.39 -6.39
C PHE A 240 -10.31 28.35 -5.97
N LYS A 241 -11.04 29.46 -6.12
CA LYS A 241 -12.47 29.55 -5.80
C LYS A 241 -13.30 28.51 -6.57
N ARG A 242 -12.96 28.24 -7.83
CA ARG A 242 -13.64 27.20 -8.64
C ARG A 242 -13.33 25.78 -8.13
N THR A 243 -12.10 25.52 -7.69
CA THR A 243 -11.72 24.22 -7.11
C THR A 243 -12.44 23.98 -5.78
N VAL A 244 -12.51 25.00 -4.92
CA VAL A 244 -13.28 24.94 -3.66
C VAL A 244 -14.75 24.63 -3.94
N ALA A 245 -15.35 25.34 -4.91
CA ALA A 245 -16.73 25.10 -5.31
C ALA A 245 -16.98 23.68 -5.85
N SER A 246 -15.98 23.02 -6.45
CA SER A 246 -16.14 21.66 -6.98
C SER A 246 -16.25 20.57 -5.90
N VAL A 247 -15.90 20.89 -4.65
CA VAL A 247 -15.93 19.94 -3.52
C VAL A 247 -16.83 20.38 -2.36
N SER A 248 -17.53 21.51 -2.51
CA SER A 248 -18.38 22.07 -1.45
C SER A 248 -19.55 21.15 -1.06
N ALA A 249 -20.05 20.34 -2.00
CA ALA A 249 -21.13 19.39 -1.75
C ALA A 249 -20.80 18.32 -0.68
N ALA A 250 -19.52 18.11 -0.38
CA ALA A 250 -19.06 17.23 0.68
C ALA A 250 -18.64 17.97 1.97
N GLY A 251 -19.02 19.24 2.12
CA GLY A 251 -18.63 20.06 3.28
C GLY A 251 -17.11 20.20 3.41
N ALA A 252 -16.40 20.30 2.29
CA ALA A 252 -14.95 20.36 2.28
C ALA A 252 -14.44 21.65 2.95
N LEU A 253 -13.36 21.51 3.72
CA LEU A 253 -12.53 22.60 4.18
C LEU A 253 -11.36 22.76 3.21
N ALA A 254 -10.91 23.98 2.95
CA ALA A 254 -9.81 24.27 2.05
C ALA A 254 -8.67 24.97 2.79
N VAL A 255 -7.44 24.57 2.51
CA VAL A 255 -6.27 25.35 2.93
C VAL A 255 -6.35 26.71 2.20
N PRO A 256 -6.36 27.85 2.93
CA PRO A 256 -6.60 29.17 2.34
C PRO A 256 -5.66 29.51 1.20
N TRP A 257 -6.16 30.34 0.27
CA TRP A 257 -5.31 30.93 -0.77
C TRP A 257 -4.08 31.65 -0.20
N SER A 258 -4.27 32.39 0.91
CA SER A 258 -3.23 33.14 1.62
C SER A 258 -2.18 32.26 2.30
N ALA A 259 -2.51 31.02 2.65
CA ALA A 259 -1.59 30.07 3.30
C ALA A 259 -0.67 29.39 2.27
N SER A 260 0.09 30.19 1.51
CA SER A 260 0.92 29.70 0.40
C SER A 260 1.98 28.70 0.86
N GLU A 261 2.61 28.92 2.02
CA GLU A 261 3.64 28.03 2.57
C GLU A 261 3.08 26.63 2.83
N SER A 262 1.95 26.53 3.54
CA SER A 262 1.27 25.27 3.80
C SER A 262 0.85 24.58 2.49
N ARG A 263 0.26 25.32 1.52
CA ARG A 263 -0.15 24.74 0.23
C ARG A 263 1.02 24.15 -0.56
N THR A 264 2.21 24.74 -0.47
CA THR A 264 3.42 24.25 -1.15
C THR A 264 4.11 23.13 -0.37
N ALA A 265 4.08 23.14 0.96
CA ALA A 265 4.76 22.14 1.80
C ALA A 265 3.98 20.83 1.98
N LEU A 266 2.65 20.89 2.05
CA LEU A 266 1.79 19.72 2.30
C LEU A 266 1.96 18.58 1.28
N PRO A 267 2.06 18.82 -0.04
CA PRO A 267 2.29 17.74 -1.00
C PRO A 267 3.56 16.95 -0.68
N ALA A 268 4.67 17.63 -0.40
CA ALA A 268 5.94 17.00 -0.07
C ALA A 268 5.90 16.27 1.29
N ALA A 269 5.17 16.82 2.27
CA ALA A 269 4.98 16.19 3.58
C ALA A 269 4.16 14.89 3.48
N LEU A 270 3.15 14.87 2.61
CA LEU A 270 2.26 13.72 2.39
C LEU A 270 2.68 12.80 1.22
N GLY A 271 3.87 13.02 0.64
CA GLY A 271 4.42 12.16 -0.41
C GLY A 271 3.68 12.24 -1.76
N VAL A 272 3.05 13.37 -2.05
CA VAL A 272 2.29 13.61 -3.28
C VAL A 272 3.19 14.16 -4.38
N ALA A 273 3.34 13.38 -5.45
CA ALA A 273 4.14 13.76 -6.62
C ALA A 273 3.31 14.38 -7.77
N GLY A 274 1.98 14.27 -7.73
CA GLY A 274 1.11 14.75 -8.80
C GLY A 274 -0.36 14.82 -8.37
N ILE A 275 -1.16 15.55 -9.15
CA ILE A 275 -2.59 15.71 -8.91
C ILE A 275 -3.42 15.06 -10.04
N PRO A 276 -4.63 14.57 -9.75
CA PRO A 276 -5.26 14.51 -8.43
C PRO A 276 -4.65 13.43 -7.53
N ALA A 277 -4.42 13.76 -6.26
CA ALA A 277 -4.03 12.81 -5.23
C ALA A 277 -4.97 12.88 -4.04
N LEU A 278 -5.18 11.73 -3.39
CA LEU A 278 -6.03 11.59 -2.21
C LEU A 278 -5.25 10.82 -1.16
N VAL A 279 -4.92 11.50 -0.07
CA VAL A 279 -4.18 10.92 1.07
C VAL A 279 -5.09 10.95 2.29
N ILE A 280 -5.20 9.83 2.99
CA ILE A 280 -6.03 9.68 4.17
C ILE A 280 -5.13 9.49 5.38
N THR A 281 -5.39 10.26 6.43
CA THR A 281 -4.71 10.14 7.72
C THR A 281 -5.73 9.98 8.84
N ASP A 282 -5.27 9.51 9.98
CA ASP A 282 -6.02 9.65 11.23
C ASP A 282 -5.93 11.08 11.79
N GLY A 283 -6.51 11.25 12.98
CA GLY A 283 -6.49 12.49 13.75
C GLY A 283 -5.14 12.84 14.39
N GLU A 284 -4.14 11.97 14.32
CA GLU A 284 -2.76 12.28 14.73
C GLU A 284 -1.89 12.67 13.53
N GLY A 285 -2.37 12.39 12.32
CA GLY A 285 -1.65 12.68 11.07
C GLY A 285 -0.87 11.48 10.54
N LYS A 286 -1.02 10.29 11.12
CA LYS A 286 -0.47 9.06 10.57
C LYS A 286 -1.20 8.71 9.29
N VAL A 287 -0.44 8.47 8.22
CA VAL A 287 -1.00 8.10 6.92
C VAL A 287 -1.59 6.70 6.98
N LEU A 288 -2.90 6.61 6.78
CA LEU A 288 -3.63 5.36 6.63
C LEU A 288 -3.56 4.86 5.19
N THR A 289 -3.68 5.79 4.23
CA THR A 289 -3.70 5.49 2.79
C THR A 289 -3.09 6.64 1.98
N SER A 290 -2.06 6.37 1.18
CA SER A 290 -1.48 7.37 0.25
C SER A 290 -2.04 7.29 -1.18
N ASN A 291 -2.71 6.18 -1.53
CA ASN A 291 -3.23 5.91 -2.88
C ASN A 291 -4.76 6.01 -2.97
N GLY A 292 -5.39 6.89 -2.19
CA GLY A 292 -6.84 6.95 -2.02
C GLY A 292 -7.63 7.12 -3.33
N ARG A 293 -7.04 7.76 -4.35
CA ARG A 293 -7.66 7.88 -5.68
C ARG A 293 -7.92 6.53 -6.33
N GLN A 294 -6.95 5.61 -6.25
CA GLN A 294 -7.08 4.28 -6.83
C GLN A 294 -8.06 3.43 -6.02
N HIS A 295 -8.01 3.53 -4.68
CA HIS A 295 -8.95 2.83 -3.81
C HIS A 295 -10.39 3.27 -4.05
N LEU A 296 -10.66 4.58 -4.19
CA LEU A 296 -11.99 5.08 -4.51
C LEU A 296 -12.51 4.55 -5.85
N ALA A 297 -11.65 4.45 -6.86
CA ALA A 297 -12.04 3.89 -8.16
C ALA A 297 -12.44 2.41 -8.07
N ALA A 298 -11.83 1.67 -7.14
CA ALA A 298 -12.08 0.25 -6.90
C ALA A 298 -13.18 -0.04 -5.87
N ASP A 299 -13.48 0.92 -5.02
CA ASP A 299 -14.54 0.88 -4.01
C ASP A 299 -15.34 2.21 -4.05
N PRO A 300 -16.17 2.40 -5.10
CA PRO A 300 -16.91 3.65 -5.29
C PRO A 300 -17.91 3.94 -4.17
N THR A 301 -18.35 2.91 -3.46
CA THR A 301 -19.29 2.99 -2.34
C THR A 301 -18.60 3.17 -0.99
N GLY A 302 -17.27 3.07 -0.94
CA GLY A 302 -16.47 3.29 0.28
C GLY A 302 -16.70 2.25 1.37
N LEU A 303 -17.08 1.01 1.02
CA LEU A 303 -17.30 -0.07 1.99
C LEU A 303 -16.03 -0.36 2.82
N ASN A 304 -14.87 -0.22 2.17
CA ASN A 304 -13.57 -0.39 2.79
C ASN A 304 -12.90 0.96 3.07
N PHE A 305 -13.62 2.07 3.26
CA PHE A 305 -13.02 3.29 3.82
C PHE A 305 -12.48 3.00 5.24
N PRO A 306 -11.36 3.58 5.71
CA PRO A 306 -10.44 4.57 5.09
C PRO A 306 -9.36 3.97 4.17
N TRP A 307 -9.59 2.77 3.63
CA TRP A 307 -8.71 2.03 2.71
C TRP A 307 -7.30 1.69 3.25
N GLY A 308 -7.11 1.80 4.56
CA GLY A 308 -5.87 1.37 5.22
C GLY A 308 -5.69 -0.14 5.25
N GLN A 309 -4.50 -0.58 5.62
CA GLN A 309 -4.22 -1.99 5.87
C GLN A 309 -5.04 -2.49 7.07
N ARG A 310 -5.77 -3.59 6.86
CA ARG A 310 -6.65 -4.18 7.86
C ARG A 310 -6.63 -5.71 7.75
N PRO A 311 -6.82 -6.43 8.86
CA PRO A 311 -6.90 -7.88 8.83
C PRO A 311 -8.17 -8.39 8.13
N VAL A 312 -9.27 -7.66 8.27
CA VAL A 312 -10.61 -8.05 7.79
C VAL A 312 -11.17 -6.95 6.90
N SER A 313 -11.62 -7.30 5.69
CA SER A 313 -12.20 -6.33 4.74
C SER A 313 -13.64 -6.67 4.38
N VAL A 314 -14.43 -5.71 3.92
CA VAL A 314 -15.74 -6.01 3.34
C VAL A 314 -15.55 -6.64 1.96
N VAL A 315 -16.35 -7.67 1.64
CA VAL A 315 -16.39 -8.28 0.32
C VAL A 315 -16.79 -7.24 -0.73
N THR A 316 -15.97 -7.12 -1.77
CA THR A 316 -16.28 -6.35 -2.98
C THR A 316 -16.07 -7.22 -4.22
N GLU A 317 -16.45 -6.74 -5.39
CA GLU A 317 -16.19 -7.42 -6.67
C GLU A 317 -14.70 -7.79 -6.84
N GLN A 318 -13.80 -6.91 -6.39
CA GLN A 318 -12.36 -7.20 -6.40
C GLN A 318 -11.96 -8.31 -5.44
N ALA A 319 -12.65 -8.45 -4.30
CA ALA A 319 -12.41 -9.54 -3.37
C ALA A 319 -12.77 -10.90 -4.00
N LEU A 320 -13.83 -10.96 -4.81
CA LEU A 320 -14.24 -12.19 -5.52
C LEU A 320 -13.13 -12.73 -6.43
N LEU A 321 -12.42 -11.86 -7.14
CA LEU A 321 -11.29 -12.22 -7.99
C LEU A 321 -10.12 -12.83 -7.19
N LYS A 322 -9.92 -12.38 -5.95
CA LYS A 322 -8.93 -12.96 -5.04
C LYS A 322 -9.42 -14.30 -4.48
N MET A 323 -10.69 -14.38 -4.09
CA MET A 323 -11.31 -15.61 -3.57
C MET A 323 -11.26 -16.76 -4.59
N ALA A 324 -11.35 -16.47 -5.89
CA ALA A 324 -11.19 -17.47 -6.94
C ALA A 324 -9.84 -18.21 -6.89
N ARG A 325 -8.78 -17.57 -6.35
CA ARG A 325 -7.42 -18.13 -6.25
C ARG A 325 -7.04 -18.58 -4.84
N HIS A 326 -7.74 -18.08 -3.84
CA HIS A 326 -7.34 -18.20 -2.44
C HIS A 326 -8.55 -18.47 -1.56
N PRO A 327 -8.45 -19.41 -0.60
CA PRO A 327 -9.50 -19.63 0.37
C PRO A 327 -9.82 -18.36 1.18
N ALA A 328 -11.07 -18.21 1.59
CA ALA A 328 -11.52 -17.08 2.37
C ALA A 328 -12.47 -17.50 3.49
N VAL A 329 -12.39 -16.82 4.63
CA VAL A 329 -13.36 -16.89 5.72
C VAL A 329 -14.23 -15.65 5.63
N VAL A 330 -15.54 -15.83 5.48
CA VAL A 330 -16.52 -14.76 5.32
C VAL A 330 -17.54 -14.85 6.43
N LEU A 331 -17.72 -13.76 7.19
CA LEU A 331 -18.83 -13.59 8.11
C LEU A 331 -19.89 -12.73 7.44
N PHE A 332 -21.05 -13.33 7.17
CA PHE A 332 -22.22 -12.64 6.63
C PHE A 332 -23.02 -12.01 7.75
N ILE A 333 -23.43 -10.76 7.58
CA ILE A 333 -24.17 -9.94 8.55
C ILE A 333 -25.16 -8.99 7.85
N ASP A 334 -26.09 -8.41 8.59
CA ASP A 334 -26.94 -7.31 8.12
C ASP A 334 -26.17 -5.98 7.94
N ASP A 335 -26.68 -5.07 7.11
CA ASP A 335 -26.12 -3.70 6.91
C ASP A 335 -26.46 -2.77 8.09
N GLU A 336 -25.96 -3.12 9.27
CA GLU A 336 -26.07 -2.31 10.49
C GLU A 336 -24.69 -1.98 11.08
N ASP A 337 -24.59 -0.81 11.71
CA ASP A 337 -23.33 -0.36 12.31
C ASP A 337 -22.84 -1.29 13.42
N SER A 338 -23.75 -1.74 14.30
CA SER A 338 -23.47 -2.68 15.38
C SER A 338 -23.04 -4.05 14.86
N GLU A 339 -23.67 -4.56 13.81
CA GLU A 339 -23.35 -5.87 13.23
C GLU A 339 -21.97 -5.88 12.59
N MET A 340 -21.60 -4.78 11.93
CA MET A 340 -20.26 -4.63 11.37
C MET A 340 -19.18 -4.48 12.44
N GLU A 341 -19.44 -3.74 13.52
CA GLU A 341 -18.53 -3.67 14.67
C GLU A 341 -18.36 -5.05 15.34
N PHE A 342 -19.46 -5.79 15.48
CA PHE A 342 -19.45 -7.17 15.94
C PHE A 342 -18.59 -8.06 15.03
N ALA A 343 -18.81 -8.02 13.70
CA ALA A 343 -18.06 -8.82 12.75
C ALA A 343 -16.56 -8.51 12.76
N GLU A 344 -16.19 -7.23 12.82
CA GLU A 344 -14.79 -6.81 13.00
C GLU A 344 -14.21 -7.37 14.30
N SER A 345 -14.94 -7.30 15.42
CA SER A 345 -14.45 -7.73 16.74
C SER A 345 -14.20 -9.24 16.85
N VAL A 346 -14.99 -10.07 16.16
CA VAL A 346 -14.85 -11.53 16.23
C VAL A 346 -13.89 -12.09 15.18
N LEU A 347 -13.79 -11.47 14.00
CA LEU A 347 -12.88 -11.91 12.93
C LEU A 347 -11.45 -11.38 13.09
N ALA A 348 -11.27 -10.14 13.56
CA ALA A 348 -9.95 -9.51 13.58
C ALA A 348 -8.92 -10.31 14.38
N PRO A 349 -9.20 -10.80 15.60
CA PRO A 349 -8.19 -11.55 16.37
C PRO A 349 -7.69 -12.80 15.66
N ALA A 350 -8.60 -13.56 15.03
CA ALA A 350 -8.23 -14.76 14.29
C ALA A 350 -7.46 -14.46 13.00
N ALA A 351 -7.86 -13.40 12.30
CA ALA A 351 -7.16 -12.93 11.11
C ALA A 351 -5.75 -12.43 11.44
N GLU A 352 -5.59 -11.62 12.50
CA GLU A 352 -4.29 -11.11 12.96
C GLU A 352 -3.37 -12.25 13.38
N SER A 353 -3.84 -13.17 14.25
CA SER A 353 -3.08 -14.35 14.65
C SER A 353 -2.60 -15.15 13.44
N TYR A 354 -3.49 -15.39 12.48
CA TYR A 354 -3.14 -16.10 11.25
C TYR A 354 -2.07 -15.41 10.41
N TYR A 355 -2.23 -14.09 10.19
CA TYR A 355 -1.29 -13.33 9.37
C TYR A 355 0.07 -13.19 10.05
N GLU A 356 0.12 -13.03 11.37
CA GLU A 356 1.35 -13.00 12.15
C GLU A 356 2.12 -14.32 12.06
N GLU A 357 1.45 -15.45 12.31
CA GLU A 357 2.03 -16.79 12.18
C GLU A 357 2.59 -17.05 10.78
N CYS A 358 1.83 -16.62 9.76
CA CYS A 358 2.22 -16.77 8.36
C CYS A 358 3.20 -15.69 7.88
N SER A 359 3.55 -14.71 8.71
CA SER A 359 4.35 -13.53 8.37
C SER A 359 3.80 -12.73 7.17
N ILE A 360 2.49 -12.80 6.94
CA ILE A 360 1.75 -12.09 5.89
C ILE A 360 1.59 -10.63 6.35
N GLN A 361 1.88 -9.67 5.47
CA GLN A 361 1.38 -8.31 5.71
C GLN A 361 -0.10 -8.30 5.37
N TYR A 362 -0.91 -7.65 6.21
CA TYR A 362 -2.34 -7.50 5.96
C TYR A 362 -2.59 -7.25 4.48
N PRO A 363 -3.47 -8.03 3.84
CA PRO A 363 -3.84 -7.78 2.46
C PRO A 363 -4.58 -6.44 2.46
N GLY A 364 -3.83 -5.34 2.37
CA GLY A 364 -4.41 -4.03 2.19
C GLY A 364 -5.35 -4.08 0.98
N PHE A 365 -6.33 -3.19 0.96
CA PHE A 365 -7.24 -3.04 -0.16
C PHE A 365 -6.51 -2.53 -1.43
N CYS A 366 -5.33 -3.03 -1.80
CA CYS A 366 -4.60 -2.57 -2.98
C CYS A 366 -5.36 -2.99 -4.24
N PRO A 367 -5.95 -2.05 -5.00
CA PRO A 367 -6.79 -2.36 -6.16
C PRO A 367 -6.01 -2.97 -7.34
N TYR A 368 -4.68 -2.93 -7.27
CA TYR A 368 -3.75 -3.51 -8.24
C TYR A 368 -3.03 -4.77 -7.74
N GLN A 369 -3.50 -5.41 -6.66
CA GLN A 369 -3.11 -6.82 -6.44
C GLN A 369 -3.70 -7.76 -7.50
N ASN A 370 -4.57 -7.26 -8.39
CA ASN A 370 -4.83 -7.86 -9.69
C ASN A 370 -3.67 -7.64 -10.68
N SER A 371 -2.46 -8.03 -10.29
CA SER A 371 -1.59 -8.53 -11.35
C SER A 371 -2.16 -9.90 -11.75
N SER A 372 -2.99 -9.88 -12.80
CA SER A 372 -2.87 -10.86 -13.88
C SER A 372 -1.41 -11.07 -14.32
N ASP A 373 -0.49 -10.22 -13.87
CA ASP A 373 0.94 -10.25 -14.11
C ASP A 373 1.75 -11.01 -13.06
N ASP A 374 1.18 -12.04 -12.42
CA ASP A 374 2.06 -13.13 -11.95
C ASP A 374 2.74 -13.83 -13.17
N GLU A 375 2.21 -13.64 -14.39
CA GLU A 375 2.83 -14.07 -15.65
C GLU A 375 3.20 -12.94 -16.64
N THR A 376 2.92 -11.66 -16.36
CA THR A 376 2.93 -10.60 -17.41
C THR A 376 3.88 -9.42 -17.14
N MET A 377 4.73 -9.53 -16.12
CA MET A 377 6.08 -8.99 -16.25
C MET A 377 6.98 -10.17 -16.57
N ASP A 378 6.99 -10.56 -17.85
CA ASP A 378 8.01 -11.42 -18.44
C ASP A 378 9.37 -10.72 -18.31
N PHE A 379 9.91 -10.79 -17.10
CA PHE A 379 11.35 -10.85 -16.95
C PHE A 379 11.73 -12.24 -17.43
N ASP A 380 12.03 -12.37 -18.74
CA ASP A 380 12.58 -13.58 -19.36
C ASP A 380 13.80 -14.09 -18.56
N TYR A 381 13.57 -14.88 -17.53
CA TYR A 381 14.58 -15.61 -16.78
C TYR A 381 14.06 -17.02 -16.55
N SER A 382 14.59 -17.95 -17.35
CA SER A 382 14.48 -19.38 -17.11
C SER A 382 15.02 -19.70 -15.71
N THR A 383 14.13 -20.09 -14.78
CA THR A 383 14.54 -20.57 -13.45
C THR A 383 14.72 -22.09 -13.48
N THR A 384 15.94 -22.55 -13.22
CA THR A 384 16.28 -23.97 -13.18
C THR A 384 15.77 -24.62 -11.89
N LYS A 385 15.15 -25.79 -12.06
CA LYS A 385 14.60 -26.65 -11.01
C LYS A 385 15.68 -27.17 -10.06
N SER A 386 15.72 -26.71 -8.80
CA SER A 386 16.13 -27.58 -7.68
C SER A 386 15.80 -26.96 -6.31
N SER A 387 14.78 -27.48 -5.63
CA SER A 387 14.83 -27.71 -4.16
C SER A 387 13.66 -28.59 -3.73
N LYS A 388 13.96 -29.85 -3.40
CA LYS A 388 13.06 -30.77 -2.71
C LYS A 388 13.04 -30.44 -1.22
N ILE A 389 12.34 -29.39 -0.85
CA ILE A 389 11.81 -29.23 0.51
C ILE A 389 10.31 -29.42 0.38
N LYS A 390 9.70 -30.36 1.13
CA LYS A 390 8.24 -30.44 1.25
C LYS A 390 7.77 -29.16 1.93
N LYS A 391 7.59 -28.08 1.17
CA LYS A 391 6.90 -26.87 1.61
C LYS A 391 5.50 -27.34 2.03
N LYS A 392 5.12 -27.16 3.30
CA LYS A 392 3.68 -27.03 3.63
C LYS A 392 3.16 -26.01 2.61
N SER A 393 2.18 -26.40 1.81
CA SER A 393 1.56 -25.49 0.83
C SER A 393 1.01 -24.33 1.64
N PHE A 394 1.73 -23.20 1.59
CA PHE A 394 1.27 -21.94 2.12
C PHE A 394 -0.08 -21.66 1.46
N ARG A 395 -1.13 -21.56 2.27
CA ARG A 395 -2.46 -21.18 1.78
C ARG A 395 -2.61 -19.73 2.18
N HIS A 396 -2.73 -18.82 1.24
CA HIS A 396 -3.12 -17.46 1.59
C HIS A 396 -4.61 -17.51 1.93
N VAL A 397 -4.99 -17.43 3.21
CA VAL A 397 -6.40 -17.34 3.63
C VAL A 397 -6.72 -15.87 3.87
N MET A 398 -7.83 -15.41 3.30
CA MET A 398 -8.31 -14.04 3.50
C MET A 398 -9.53 -14.03 4.42
N PHE A 399 -9.76 -12.92 5.10
CA PHE A 399 -10.87 -12.74 6.03
C PHE A 399 -11.74 -11.58 5.55
N PHE A 400 -13.03 -11.84 5.40
CA PHE A 400 -13.98 -10.87 4.89
C PHE A 400 -15.27 -10.78 5.70
N ILE A 401 -15.94 -9.63 5.56
CA ILE A 401 -17.31 -9.39 6.01
C ILE A 401 -18.19 -9.31 4.77
N GLY A 402 -19.21 -10.16 4.68
CA GLY A 402 -20.24 -10.10 3.64
C GLY A 402 -21.44 -9.33 4.18
N ILE A 403 -21.77 -8.19 3.59
CA ILE A 403 -22.93 -7.40 4.01
C ILE A 403 -24.14 -7.86 3.19
N ASP A 404 -25.21 -8.26 3.87
CA ASP A 404 -26.45 -8.69 3.25
C ASP A 404 -27.04 -7.60 2.33
N GLY A 405 -27.54 -8.01 1.16
CA GLY A 405 -28.09 -7.09 0.16
C GLY A 405 -27.06 -6.29 -0.64
N THR A 406 -25.76 -6.61 -0.50
CA THR A 406 -24.74 -6.13 -1.44
C THR A 406 -24.54 -7.12 -2.58
N ASP A 407 -24.45 -6.61 -3.81
CA ASP A 407 -24.28 -7.43 -5.03
C ASP A 407 -23.20 -8.52 -4.87
N SER A 408 -22.06 -8.17 -4.25
CA SER A 408 -20.95 -9.10 -4.09
C SER A 408 -21.22 -10.22 -3.06
N ALA A 409 -21.95 -9.93 -1.98
CA ALA A 409 -22.31 -10.94 -0.99
C ALA A 409 -23.39 -11.88 -1.55
N ASP A 410 -24.38 -11.32 -2.24
CA ASP A 410 -25.48 -12.06 -2.87
C ASP A 410 -24.95 -13.00 -3.96
N MET A 411 -24.03 -12.51 -4.81
CA MET A 411 -23.34 -13.33 -5.81
C MET A 411 -22.60 -14.52 -5.18
N ILE A 412 -21.94 -14.34 -4.03
CA ILE A 412 -21.30 -15.46 -3.33
C ILE A 412 -22.36 -16.45 -2.90
N ARG A 413 -23.37 -15.99 -2.15
CA ARG A 413 -24.41 -16.87 -1.56
C ARG A 413 -25.11 -17.69 -2.62
N GLU A 414 -25.53 -17.06 -3.71
CA GLU A 414 -26.17 -17.73 -4.85
C GLU A 414 -25.24 -18.79 -5.46
N HIS A 415 -23.97 -18.43 -5.70
CA HIS A 415 -23.02 -19.33 -6.35
C HIS A 415 -22.71 -20.58 -5.53
N ILE A 416 -22.69 -20.48 -4.20
CA ILE A 416 -22.40 -21.63 -3.32
C ILE A 416 -23.66 -22.28 -2.73
N GLY A 417 -24.84 -21.70 -2.99
CA GLY A 417 -26.14 -22.17 -2.49
C GLY A 417 -26.25 -22.10 -0.97
N LEU A 418 -25.76 -21.00 -0.38
CA LEU A 418 -25.95 -20.65 1.03
C LEU A 418 -27.37 -20.12 1.28
N ASP A 419 -27.82 -20.23 2.53
CA ASP A 419 -29.04 -19.55 2.96
C ASP A 419 -28.77 -18.07 3.26
N ASP A 420 -29.86 -17.30 3.38
CA ASP A 420 -29.82 -15.88 3.71
C ASP A 420 -29.77 -15.66 5.23
N ALA A 421 -29.36 -16.67 6.01
CA ALA A 421 -29.27 -16.52 7.46
C ALA A 421 -28.08 -15.63 7.83
N VAL A 422 -28.32 -14.72 8.77
CA VAL A 422 -27.30 -13.86 9.38
C VAL A 422 -27.49 -13.82 10.90
N PRO A 423 -26.40 -13.70 11.69
CA PRO A 423 -25.00 -13.76 11.24
C PRO A 423 -24.58 -15.19 10.88
N MET A 424 -23.76 -15.34 9.83
CA MET A 424 -23.29 -16.67 9.38
C MET A 424 -21.81 -16.66 9.00
N LEU A 425 -21.01 -17.49 9.69
CA LEU A 425 -19.59 -17.68 9.39
C LEU A 425 -19.38 -18.84 8.43
N THR A 426 -18.73 -18.58 7.29
CA THR A 426 -18.44 -19.59 6.26
C THR A 426 -17.00 -19.47 5.76
N ALA A 427 -16.25 -20.56 5.74
CA ALA A 427 -14.99 -20.67 5.03
C ALA A 427 -15.20 -21.31 3.65
N ILE A 428 -14.73 -20.65 2.60
CA ILE A 428 -14.93 -20.98 1.19
C ILE A 428 -13.56 -21.23 0.56
N ASP A 429 -13.41 -22.35 -0.15
CA ASP A 429 -12.20 -22.77 -0.84
C ASP A 429 -12.54 -23.10 -2.30
N PHE A 430 -12.73 -22.05 -3.12
CA PHE A 430 -13.04 -22.17 -4.55
C PHE A 430 -12.04 -23.04 -5.32
N PRO A 431 -10.71 -22.92 -5.12
CA PRO A 431 -9.74 -23.79 -5.81
C PRO A 431 -9.96 -25.28 -5.54
N LYS A 432 -10.50 -25.64 -4.38
CA LYS A 432 -10.81 -27.03 -4.01
C LYS A 432 -12.30 -27.37 -4.08
N GLN A 433 -13.13 -26.47 -4.56
CA GLN A 433 -14.57 -26.65 -4.71
C GLN A 433 -15.24 -27.16 -3.42
N ARG A 434 -14.87 -26.58 -2.28
CA ARG A 434 -15.44 -26.96 -0.97
C ARG A 434 -15.65 -25.75 -0.06
N MET A 435 -16.53 -25.92 0.91
CA MET A 435 -16.83 -24.93 1.94
C MET A 435 -17.10 -25.59 3.29
N VAL A 436 -17.08 -24.80 4.36
CA VAL A 436 -17.63 -25.16 5.67
C VAL A 436 -18.33 -23.95 6.25
N SER A 437 -19.48 -24.16 6.87
CA SER A 437 -20.21 -23.12 7.59
C SER A 437 -20.36 -23.54 9.04
N MET A 438 -20.32 -22.56 9.94
CA MET A 438 -20.61 -22.77 11.36
C MET A 438 -22.06 -23.26 11.53
N LYS A 439 -22.32 -24.11 12.53
CA LYS A 439 -23.65 -24.73 12.66
C LYS A 439 -24.66 -23.68 13.14
N PHE A 440 -25.88 -23.76 12.61
CA PHE A 440 -26.96 -22.87 13.03
C PHE A 440 -27.21 -23.00 14.54
N GLY A 441 -27.21 -21.87 15.24
CA GLY A 441 -27.37 -21.79 16.69
C GLY A 441 -26.08 -21.83 17.51
N ASP A 442 -24.91 -22.04 16.88
CA ASP A 442 -23.63 -21.86 17.57
C ASP A 442 -23.36 -20.35 17.78
N GLU A 443 -22.92 -19.97 18.99
CA GLU A 443 -22.57 -18.58 19.28
C GLU A 443 -21.28 -18.17 18.58
N ILE A 444 -21.34 -17.10 17.79
CA ILE A 444 -20.18 -16.49 17.14
C ILE A 444 -19.47 -15.59 18.16
N THR A 445 -18.32 -16.03 18.62
CA THR A 445 -17.45 -15.37 19.59
C THR A 445 -16.02 -15.42 19.06
N THR A 446 -15.11 -14.62 19.62
CA THR A 446 -13.69 -14.65 19.22
C THR A 446 -13.10 -16.07 19.32
N ASP A 447 -13.42 -16.82 20.38
CA ASP A 447 -12.91 -18.18 20.59
C ASP A 447 -13.52 -19.18 19.60
N SER A 448 -14.83 -19.09 19.33
CA SER A 448 -15.47 -20.00 18.37
C SER A 448 -15.03 -19.73 16.93
N VAL A 449 -14.78 -18.46 16.57
CA VAL A 449 -14.18 -18.09 15.28
C VAL A 449 -12.76 -18.62 15.16
N GLN A 450 -11.91 -18.47 16.18
CA GLN A 450 -10.54 -18.99 16.17
C GLN A 450 -10.54 -20.52 15.99
N ASN A 451 -11.34 -21.23 16.78
CA ASN A 451 -11.47 -22.69 16.68
C ASN A 451 -11.97 -23.13 15.30
N PHE A 452 -12.91 -22.39 14.71
CA PHE A 452 -13.41 -22.64 13.35
C PHE A 452 -12.31 -22.48 12.30
N VAL A 453 -11.52 -21.40 12.39
CA VAL A 453 -10.39 -21.13 11.49
C VAL A 453 -9.34 -22.24 11.61
N ASP A 454 -9.00 -22.67 12.83
CA ASP A 454 -8.04 -23.75 13.07
C ASP A 454 -8.52 -25.10 12.51
N ALA A 455 -9.80 -25.41 12.68
CA ALA A 455 -10.41 -26.60 12.09
C ALA A 455 -10.37 -26.57 10.55
N PHE A 456 -10.66 -25.40 9.95
CA PHE A 456 -10.57 -25.20 8.50
C PHE A 456 -9.13 -25.36 7.98
N LEU A 457 -8.16 -24.74 8.64
CA LEU A 457 -6.74 -24.76 8.26
C LEU A 457 -6.11 -26.14 8.40
N SER A 458 -6.42 -26.84 9.50
CA SER A 458 -5.97 -28.22 9.74
C SER A 458 -6.60 -29.24 8.78
N GLY A 459 -7.73 -28.89 8.17
CA GLY A 459 -8.50 -29.79 7.32
C GLY A 459 -9.40 -30.75 8.10
N ASN A 460 -9.59 -30.52 9.40
CA ASN A 460 -10.42 -31.33 10.29
C ASN A 460 -11.89 -30.86 10.36
N ALA A 461 -12.25 -29.83 9.60
CA ALA A 461 -13.62 -29.34 9.47
C ALA A 461 -14.52 -30.26 8.63
N GLU A 462 -15.83 -30.21 8.87
CA GLU A 462 -16.85 -30.91 8.08
C GLU A 462 -17.06 -30.24 6.71
N PHE A 463 -16.16 -30.47 5.76
CA PHE A 463 -16.24 -29.88 4.42
C PHE A 463 -17.44 -30.38 3.62
N LYS A 464 -18.19 -29.44 3.05
CA LYS A 464 -19.25 -29.68 2.05
C LYS A 464 -18.71 -29.30 0.66
N PRO A 465 -19.01 -30.05 -0.41
CA PRO A 465 -18.67 -29.63 -1.76
C PRO A 465 -19.45 -28.36 -2.13
N LEU A 466 -18.85 -27.47 -2.91
CA LEU A 466 -19.60 -26.40 -3.56
C LEU A 466 -20.57 -27.05 -4.56
N LYS A 467 -21.85 -26.67 -4.52
CA LYS A 467 -22.80 -27.16 -5.52
C LYS A 467 -22.34 -26.66 -6.89
N PRO A 468 -22.16 -27.54 -7.90
CA PRO A 468 -21.93 -27.05 -9.25
C PRO A 468 -23.15 -26.21 -9.67
N TYR A 469 -22.90 -25.11 -10.38
CA TYR A 469 -23.93 -24.38 -11.09
C TYR A 469 -24.67 -25.40 -11.98
N SER A 470 -25.86 -25.82 -11.57
CA SER A 470 -26.65 -26.74 -12.37
C SER A 470 -27.19 -25.96 -13.57
N ASP A 471 -26.95 -26.45 -14.79
CA ASP A 471 -27.50 -25.95 -16.06
C ASP A 471 -29.04 -25.99 -16.08
N LYS A 472 -29.69 -25.14 -15.27
CA LYS A 472 -31.12 -24.91 -15.28
C LYS A 472 -31.42 -23.45 -14.95
N CYS A 473 -31.18 -22.59 -15.93
CA CYS A 473 -32.03 -21.44 -16.24
C CYS A 473 -32.17 -21.34 -17.75
#